data_AF-A0A5B8MEH5-F1
#
_entry.id   AF-A0A5B8MEH5-F1
#
_cell.length_a   1.000
_cell.length_b   1.000
_cell.length_c   1.000
_cell.angle_alpha   90.00
_cell.angle_beta   90.00
_cell.angle_gamma   90.00
#
_symmetry.space_group_name_H-M   'P 1'
#
loop_
_entity.id
_entity.type
_entity.pdbx_description
1 polymer ?
#
loop_
_entity_poly.entity_id
_entity_poly.type
_entity_poly.pdbx_seq_one_letter_code
_entity_poly.pdbx_strand_id
1 'polypeptide(L)'
;MEGEGASARSGYPSSPSSAAPHPNPNPFREAEKKYQLHYDQVMAFSKGKLRGKGEFRERPTDLSEVLDFRSAEPPPGAAALETEAVPSAAAARGLYTLDGHPGFYFVSGLLDESAVEDLAGEILSEHIEPPATSNFTREHGTRIRGLWGAARRGLFYRPGAGGGAGGELPAGGQGCWSAADHPAASQTPAQVLLDRLRWVSLGPQYDWTRRVYRDDVPCRGLPRRLKELADALVRDLRGASGRVQASGGYSADAALLNFYGSKDTLGGHKDDAELDLSQPLVSVSLGCDAVFLLGGTTKGVRPTAMLVRSGDVVVLSGRSRSCFHGVPRIFSKTPRRGGVAGGGKRSPSPSPSLRGYLDEHRINVSVRMVGRGAAGGGGGGEEDGGAGVGA
;
A
#
# COMPACT_ATOMS: atom_id res chain seq x y z
N MET A 1 17.95 59.04 63.89
CA MET A 1 19.00 58.65 62.93
C MET A 1 18.69 57.25 62.45
N GLU A 2 18.32 57.19 61.16
CA GLU A 2 18.31 56.12 60.16
C GLU A 2 18.56 54.63 60.49
N GLY A 3 17.93 53.77 59.68
CA GLY A 3 18.38 52.40 59.31
C GLY A 3 17.37 51.30 59.68
N GLU A 4 16.41 50.94 58.82
CA GLU A 4 16.44 49.93 57.73
C GLU A 4 16.65 48.46 58.15
N GLY A 5 15.82 47.57 57.61
CA GLY A 5 16.13 46.13 57.50
C GLY A 5 14.96 45.16 57.69
N ALA A 6 14.04 45.09 56.72
CA ALA A 6 12.94 44.14 56.67
C ALA A 6 13.36 42.74 56.18
N SER A 7 12.71 41.67 56.69
CA SER A 7 12.38 40.46 55.91
C SER A 7 11.35 39.60 56.67
N ALA A 8 10.10 39.65 56.21
CA ALA A 8 8.97 38.91 56.76
C ALA A 8 8.75 37.59 55.99
N ARG A 9 8.59 36.51 56.75
CA ARG A 9 8.24 35.16 56.26
C ARG A 9 6.80 35.15 55.75
N SER A 10 6.60 34.71 54.50
CA SER A 10 5.29 34.42 53.91
C SER A 10 5.27 32.96 53.47
N GLY A 11 4.29 32.21 53.96
CA GLY A 11 4.08 30.80 53.65
C GLY A 11 3.62 30.59 52.22
N TYR A 12 4.09 29.51 51.62
CA TYR A 12 3.63 29.02 50.32
C TYR A 12 2.25 28.36 50.47
N PRO A 13 1.21 28.80 49.75
CA PRO A 13 0.07 27.94 49.49
C PRO A 13 0.41 26.98 48.35
N SER A 14 0.35 25.69 48.65
CA SER A 14 0.42 24.59 47.69
C SER A 14 -0.79 24.62 46.76
N SER A 15 -0.60 25.04 45.52
CA SER A 15 -1.58 24.85 44.44
C SER A 15 -1.56 23.39 43.97
N PRO A 16 -2.69 22.67 43.94
CA PRO A 16 -2.75 21.38 43.29
C PRO A 16 -2.66 21.59 41.77
N SER A 17 -1.55 21.13 41.18
CA SER A 17 -1.36 21.02 39.74
C SER A 17 -2.34 19.98 39.17
N SER A 18 -3.55 20.41 38.77
CA SER A 18 -4.44 19.60 37.94
C SER A 18 -4.11 19.80 36.46
N ALA A 19 -3.03 19.18 35.99
CA ALA A 19 -2.85 18.93 34.57
C ALA A 19 -3.07 17.42 34.33
N ALA A 20 -4.34 17.02 34.21
CA ALA A 20 -4.65 15.74 33.60
C ALA A 20 -4.20 15.82 32.13
N PRO A 21 -3.48 14.82 31.59
CA PRO A 21 -3.17 14.79 30.17
C PRO A 21 -4.46 14.43 29.44
N HIS A 22 -5.20 15.40 28.93
CA HIS A 22 -6.19 15.11 27.90
C HIS A 22 -5.41 14.75 26.64
N PRO A 23 -5.40 13.48 26.17
CA PRO A 23 -4.80 13.18 24.89
C PRO A 23 -5.61 13.94 23.84
N ASN A 24 -4.91 14.72 23.02
CA ASN A 24 -5.50 15.40 21.86
C ASN A 24 -6.33 14.37 21.08
N PRO A 25 -7.64 14.60 20.83
CA PRO A 25 -8.49 13.60 20.22
C PRO A 25 -7.91 13.20 18.86
N ASN A 26 -7.79 11.89 18.64
CA ASN A 26 -7.35 11.32 17.37
C ASN A 26 -8.45 10.41 16.82
N PRO A 27 -9.54 10.98 16.27
CA PRO A 27 -10.64 10.23 15.67
C PRO A 27 -10.17 9.26 14.59
N PHE A 28 -9.08 9.56 13.89
CA PHE A 28 -8.50 8.64 12.91
C PHE A 28 -8.08 7.32 13.57
N ARG A 29 -7.34 7.38 14.69
CA ARG A 29 -6.89 6.20 15.43
C ARG A 29 -8.04 5.44 16.09
N GLU A 30 -9.10 6.13 16.50
CA GLU A 30 -10.31 5.49 16.99
C GLU A 30 -11.01 4.67 15.90
N ALA A 31 -11.14 5.24 14.70
CA ALA A 31 -11.68 4.53 13.54
C ALA A 31 -10.80 3.33 13.14
N GLU A 32 -9.47 3.47 13.16
CA GLU A 32 -8.57 2.33 12.94
C GLU A 32 -8.86 1.19 13.91
N LYS A 33 -8.90 1.48 15.21
CA LYS A 33 -9.16 0.47 16.24
C LYS A 33 -10.54 -0.17 16.09
N LYS A 34 -11.55 0.61 15.68
CA LYS A 34 -12.93 0.15 15.44
C LYS A 34 -12.96 -0.95 14.38
N TYR A 35 -12.24 -0.77 13.27
CA TYR A 35 -12.32 -1.70 12.12
C TYR A 35 -11.23 -2.77 12.10
N GLN A 36 -10.21 -2.66 12.95
CA GLN A 36 -9.15 -3.67 13.05
C GLN A 36 -9.69 -5.06 13.38
N LEU A 37 -9.00 -6.07 12.86
CA LEU A 37 -9.28 -7.47 13.14
C LEU A 37 -8.90 -7.83 14.58
N HIS A 38 -9.90 -8.17 15.40
CA HIS A 38 -9.71 -8.66 16.76
C HIS A 38 -10.12 -10.13 16.89
N TYR A 39 -9.50 -10.84 17.81
CA TYR A 39 -9.85 -12.22 18.14
C TYR A 39 -10.15 -12.33 19.63
N ASP A 40 -11.21 -13.04 19.97
CA ASP A 40 -11.57 -13.42 21.33
C ASP A 40 -11.17 -14.87 21.59
N GLN A 41 -10.60 -15.13 22.76
CA GLN A 41 -10.29 -16.49 23.20
C GLN A 41 -11.50 -17.07 23.92
N VAL A 42 -12.20 -17.99 23.26
CA VAL A 42 -13.37 -18.69 23.81
C VAL A 42 -12.90 -19.93 24.56
N MET A 43 -13.18 -19.95 25.87
CA MET A 43 -12.79 -21.03 26.77
C MET A 43 -13.93 -22.05 26.91
N ALA A 44 -13.65 -23.32 26.63
CA ALA A 44 -14.62 -24.40 26.80
C ALA A 44 -14.43 -25.07 28.16
N PHE A 45 -15.51 -25.23 28.94
CA PHE A 45 -15.48 -25.91 30.23
C PHE A 45 -16.31 -27.20 30.18
N SER A 46 -15.89 -28.23 30.91
CA SER A 46 -16.66 -29.45 31.14
C SER A 46 -16.48 -29.92 32.57
N LYS A 47 -17.60 -30.20 33.26
CA LYS A 47 -17.62 -30.53 34.70
C LYS A 47 -16.79 -29.55 35.55
N GLY A 48 -16.90 -28.24 35.26
CA GLY A 48 -16.15 -27.19 35.96
C GLY A 48 -14.65 -27.11 35.65
N LYS A 49 -14.11 -27.99 34.80
CA LYS A 49 -12.70 -27.97 34.37
C LYS A 49 -12.56 -27.40 32.96
N LEU A 50 -11.55 -26.55 32.75
CA LEU A 50 -11.19 -26.03 31.43
C LEU A 50 -10.76 -27.17 30.51
N ARG A 51 -11.30 -27.22 29.28
CA ARG A 51 -10.88 -28.13 28.21
C ARG A 51 -9.96 -27.40 27.23
N GLY A 52 -8.73 -27.91 27.09
CA GLY A 52 -7.78 -27.42 26.09
C GLY A 52 -7.30 -25.99 26.31
N LYS A 53 -6.73 -25.38 25.27
CA LYS A 53 -6.13 -24.03 25.31
C LYS A 53 -7.10 -22.89 24.96
N GLY A 54 -8.39 -23.17 24.84
CA GLY A 54 -9.37 -22.23 24.27
C GLY A 54 -9.25 -22.09 22.75
N GLU A 55 -10.34 -21.69 22.11
CA GLU A 55 -10.44 -21.46 20.67
C GLU A 55 -10.40 -19.95 20.40
N PHE A 56 -9.52 -19.49 19.51
CA PHE A 56 -9.55 -18.09 19.07
C PHE A 56 -10.60 -17.93 17.98
N ARG A 57 -11.61 -17.10 18.26
CA ARG A 57 -12.65 -16.74 17.31
C ARG A 57 -12.51 -15.29 16.92
N GLU A 58 -12.73 -15.01 15.64
CA GLU A 58 -12.77 -13.64 15.15
C GLU A 58 -13.92 -12.88 15.80
N ARG A 59 -13.62 -11.71 16.36
CA ARG A 59 -14.63 -10.84 16.94
C ARG A 59 -15.40 -10.16 15.79
N PRO A 60 -16.75 -10.26 15.77
CA PRO A 60 -17.54 -9.52 14.79
C PRO A 60 -17.20 -8.02 14.84
N THR A 61 -16.94 -7.45 13.66
CA THR A 61 -16.69 -6.01 13.49
C THR A 61 -17.95 -5.37 12.95
N ASP A 62 -18.42 -4.30 13.58
CA ASP A 62 -19.55 -3.53 13.07
C ASP A 62 -19.13 -2.72 11.83
N LEU A 63 -19.73 -3.05 10.69
CA LEU A 63 -19.48 -2.42 9.39
C LEU A 63 -20.64 -1.53 8.92
N SER A 64 -21.64 -1.25 9.76
CA SER A 64 -22.83 -0.48 9.39
C SER A 64 -22.53 0.93 8.90
N GLU A 65 -21.44 1.55 9.38
CA GLU A 65 -20.96 2.88 8.95
C GLU A 65 -20.03 2.84 7.72
N VAL A 66 -19.69 1.65 7.21
CA VAL A 66 -18.74 1.52 6.09
C VAL A 66 -19.50 1.69 4.77
N LEU A 67 -19.14 2.71 4.00
CA LEU A 67 -19.76 2.99 2.71
C LEU A 67 -19.46 1.87 1.71
N ASP A 68 -20.48 1.46 0.96
CA ASP A 68 -20.37 0.44 -0.08
C ASP A 68 -20.76 1.03 -1.44
N PHE A 69 -19.77 1.25 -2.32
CA PHE A 69 -19.99 1.78 -3.67
C PHE A 69 -20.42 0.73 -4.70
N ARG A 70 -20.82 -0.46 -4.25
CA ARG A 70 -21.43 -1.50 -5.10
C ARG A 70 -22.93 -1.68 -4.84
N SER A 71 -23.52 -0.86 -3.97
CA SER A 71 -24.98 -0.81 -3.76
C SER A 71 -25.72 -0.28 -4.98
N ALA A 72 -27.04 -0.51 -5.02
CA ALA A 72 -27.90 -0.05 -6.11
C ALA A 72 -27.99 1.49 -6.18
N GLU A 73 -27.98 2.15 -5.04
CA GLU A 73 -27.96 3.61 -4.92
C GLU A 73 -26.61 4.09 -4.37
N PRO A 74 -26.17 5.32 -4.71
CA PRO A 74 -24.97 5.91 -4.11
C PRO A 74 -25.07 5.93 -2.58
N PRO A 75 -23.99 5.59 -1.85
CA PRO A 75 -24.03 5.63 -0.39
C PRO A 75 -24.18 7.07 0.14
N PRO A 76 -24.63 7.25 1.40
CA PRO A 76 -24.81 8.57 1.98
C PRO A 76 -23.56 9.46 1.89
N GLY A 77 -23.75 10.71 1.45
CA GLY A 77 -22.66 11.67 1.25
C GLY A 77 -21.82 11.42 0.00
N ALA A 78 -22.19 10.46 -0.86
CA ALA A 78 -21.58 10.27 -2.16
C ALA A 78 -22.52 10.71 -3.29
N ALA A 79 -21.93 11.28 -4.35
CA ALA A 79 -22.65 11.61 -5.57
C ALA A 79 -22.06 10.83 -6.74
N ALA A 80 -22.93 10.14 -7.48
CA ALA A 80 -22.56 9.48 -8.73
C ALA A 80 -22.26 10.50 -9.83
N LEU A 81 -21.30 10.18 -10.68
CA LEU A 81 -20.97 10.91 -11.89
C LEU A 81 -21.27 10.03 -13.11
N GLU A 82 -21.62 10.67 -14.22
CA GLU A 82 -21.81 10.01 -15.51
C GLU A 82 -20.48 9.40 -15.98
N THR A 83 -20.43 8.08 -16.07
CA THR A 83 -19.24 7.33 -16.53
C THR A 83 -18.94 7.61 -18.00
N GLU A 84 -19.94 7.92 -18.82
CA GLU A 84 -19.78 8.25 -20.25
C GLU A 84 -18.93 9.50 -20.48
N ALA A 85 -18.91 10.42 -19.51
CA ALA A 85 -18.03 11.58 -19.57
C ALA A 85 -16.55 11.22 -19.32
N VAL A 86 -16.28 10.02 -18.81
CA VAL A 86 -14.96 9.49 -18.47
C VAL A 86 -14.73 8.17 -19.22
N PRO A 87 -14.37 8.19 -20.52
CA PRO A 87 -14.27 6.98 -21.35
C PRO A 87 -13.40 5.87 -20.75
N SER A 88 -12.29 6.21 -20.10
CA SER A 88 -11.44 5.24 -19.39
C SER A 88 -12.14 4.50 -18.24
N ALA A 89 -13.27 5.01 -17.76
CA ALA A 89 -14.11 4.44 -16.71
C ALA A 89 -15.45 3.92 -17.22
N ALA A 90 -15.66 3.85 -18.54
CA ALA A 90 -16.94 3.42 -19.13
C ALA A 90 -17.32 1.98 -18.74
N ALA A 91 -16.33 1.09 -18.54
CA ALA A 91 -16.55 -0.28 -18.09
C ALA A 91 -16.80 -0.40 -16.56
N ALA A 92 -16.65 0.68 -15.81
CA ALA A 92 -16.86 0.66 -14.37
C ALA A 92 -18.34 0.49 -14.03
N ARG A 93 -18.61 -0.12 -12.87
CA ARG A 93 -19.96 -0.22 -12.30
C ARG A 93 -20.50 1.14 -11.84
N GLY A 94 -19.60 2.07 -11.53
CA GLY A 94 -19.96 3.43 -11.17
C GLY A 94 -18.75 4.28 -10.85
N LEU A 95 -18.92 5.60 -11.00
CA LEU A 95 -17.95 6.62 -10.66
C LEU A 95 -18.57 7.57 -9.63
N TYR A 96 -17.88 7.81 -8.53
CA TYR A 96 -18.45 8.55 -7.40
C TYR A 96 -17.49 9.60 -6.86
N THR A 97 -18.07 10.67 -6.33
CA THR A 97 -17.41 11.66 -5.48
C THR A 97 -17.91 11.52 -4.05
N LEU A 98 -17.23 12.17 -3.10
CA LEU A 98 -17.57 12.11 -1.69
C LEU A 98 -17.59 13.53 -1.08
N ASP A 99 -18.68 13.85 -0.41
CA ASP A 99 -18.89 15.12 0.29
C ASP A 99 -17.79 15.33 1.35
N GLY A 100 -17.34 16.58 1.48
CA GLY A 100 -16.23 16.93 2.38
C GLY A 100 -14.84 16.53 1.87
N HIS A 101 -14.74 15.76 0.77
CA HIS A 101 -13.47 15.30 0.19
C HIS A 101 -13.30 15.72 -1.28
N PRO A 102 -13.28 17.03 -1.61
CA PRO A 102 -13.11 17.48 -2.98
C PRO A 102 -11.78 17.00 -3.58
N GLY A 103 -11.86 16.44 -4.78
CA GLY A 103 -10.75 15.79 -5.47
C GLY A 103 -10.60 14.30 -5.16
N PHE A 104 -11.49 13.72 -4.35
CA PHE A 104 -11.62 12.28 -4.20
C PHE A 104 -12.55 11.71 -5.27
N TYR A 105 -12.14 10.60 -5.90
CA TYR A 105 -12.98 9.82 -6.78
C TYR A 105 -12.87 8.33 -6.46
N PHE A 106 -14.01 7.65 -6.49
CA PHE A 106 -14.11 6.20 -6.38
C PHE A 106 -14.65 5.62 -7.68
N VAL A 107 -13.89 4.74 -8.32
CA VAL A 107 -14.30 4.02 -9.53
C VAL A 107 -14.54 2.56 -9.15
N SER A 108 -15.81 2.19 -9.08
CA SER A 108 -16.26 0.88 -8.60
C SER A 108 -16.17 -0.15 -9.71
N GLY A 109 -15.44 -1.25 -9.47
CA GLY A 109 -15.31 -2.38 -10.40
C GLY A 109 -14.80 -1.98 -11.78
N LEU A 110 -13.74 -1.17 -11.86
CA LEU A 110 -13.16 -0.75 -13.13
C LEU A 110 -12.44 -1.91 -13.85
N LEU A 111 -11.76 -2.77 -13.08
CA LEU A 111 -11.13 -3.97 -13.62
C LEU A 111 -12.05 -5.16 -13.32
N ASP A 112 -12.36 -5.94 -14.36
CA ASP A 112 -13.01 -7.24 -14.19
C ASP A 112 -12.04 -8.29 -13.61
N GLU A 113 -12.56 -9.48 -13.32
CA GLU A 113 -11.72 -10.54 -12.73
C GLU A 113 -10.55 -10.96 -13.63
N SER A 114 -10.72 -10.95 -14.95
CA SER A 114 -9.66 -11.32 -15.89
C SER A 114 -8.54 -10.26 -15.88
N ALA A 115 -8.90 -8.98 -15.91
CA ALA A 115 -7.94 -7.88 -15.86
C ALA A 115 -7.19 -7.84 -14.51
N VAL A 116 -7.88 -8.16 -13.41
CA VAL A 116 -7.26 -8.31 -12.09
C VAL A 116 -6.23 -9.44 -12.10
N GLU A 117 -6.59 -10.61 -12.62
CA GLU A 117 -5.69 -11.77 -12.67
C GLU A 117 -4.51 -11.53 -13.61
N ASP A 118 -4.72 -10.96 -14.80
CA ASP A 118 -3.65 -10.58 -15.72
C ASP A 118 -2.62 -9.66 -15.04
N LEU A 119 -3.10 -8.56 -14.44
CA LEU A 119 -2.22 -7.58 -13.80
C LEU A 119 -1.52 -8.15 -12.56
N ALA A 120 -2.22 -8.90 -11.71
CA ALA A 120 -1.62 -9.53 -10.54
C ALA A 120 -0.59 -10.60 -10.93
N GLY A 121 -0.87 -11.38 -11.97
CA GLY A 121 0.04 -12.35 -12.55
C GLY A 121 1.33 -11.71 -13.02
N GLU A 122 1.22 -10.68 -13.88
CA GLU A 122 2.34 -9.88 -14.39
C GLU A 122 3.15 -9.23 -13.25
N ILE A 123 2.47 -8.71 -12.21
CA ILE A 123 3.13 -8.14 -11.05
C ILE A 123 4.00 -9.19 -10.34
N LEU A 124 3.40 -10.33 -10.01
CA LEU A 124 4.06 -11.38 -9.23
C LEU A 124 5.16 -12.10 -10.02
N SER A 125 5.03 -12.23 -11.34
CA SER A 125 6.04 -12.92 -12.16
C SER A 125 7.19 -12.02 -12.58
N GLU A 126 6.96 -10.71 -12.76
CA GLU A 126 7.93 -9.82 -13.44
C GLU A 126 8.27 -8.56 -12.65
N HIS A 127 7.29 -7.93 -11.99
CA HIS A 127 7.49 -6.60 -11.42
C HIS A 127 7.96 -6.62 -9.96
N ILE A 128 7.74 -7.70 -9.22
CA ILE A 128 8.37 -7.88 -7.91
C ILE A 128 9.87 -8.23 -8.00
N GLU A 129 10.36 -8.47 -9.22
CA GLU A 129 11.71 -8.94 -9.50
C GLU A 129 12.71 -7.78 -9.66
N PRO A 130 13.97 -7.93 -9.18
CA PRO A 130 15.01 -6.93 -9.39
C PRO A 130 15.15 -6.52 -10.86
N PRO A 131 15.36 -5.23 -11.19
CA PRO A 131 15.85 -4.18 -10.29
C PRO A 131 14.77 -3.46 -9.46
N ALA A 132 13.53 -3.95 -9.41
CA ALA A 132 12.59 -3.46 -8.41
C ALA A 132 13.16 -3.65 -7.00
N THR A 133 12.97 -2.66 -6.12
CA THR A 133 13.32 -2.81 -4.71
C THR A 133 12.10 -3.23 -3.92
N SER A 134 12.33 -4.04 -2.89
CA SER A 134 11.31 -4.54 -1.99
C SER A 134 11.80 -4.51 -0.54
N ASN A 135 10.93 -4.88 0.40
CA ASN A 135 11.32 -5.05 1.80
C ASN A 135 12.45 -6.09 2.01
N PHE A 136 12.76 -6.92 1.01
CA PHE A 136 13.88 -7.86 1.06
C PHE A 136 15.20 -7.28 0.57
N THR A 137 15.19 -6.20 -0.21
CA THR A 137 16.40 -5.68 -0.87
C THR A 137 17.47 -5.24 0.12
N ARG A 138 17.08 -4.68 1.28
CA ARG A 138 18.04 -4.23 2.30
C ARG A 138 18.90 -5.39 2.84
N GLU A 139 18.31 -6.55 3.04
CA GLU A 139 18.98 -7.73 3.62
C GLU A 139 19.58 -8.64 2.55
N HIS A 140 18.86 -8.83 1.44
CA HIS A 140 19.21 -9.81 0.41
C HIS A 140 19.80 -9.20 -0.87
N GLY A 141 19.85 -7.87 -1.00
CA GLY A 141 20.21 -7.19 -2.24
C GLY A 141 19.29 -7.62 -3.38
N THR A 142 19.87 -7.96 -4.54
CA THR A 142 19.14 -8.47 -5.71
C THR A 142 19.15 -10.00 -5.80
N ARG A 143 19.40 -10.71 -4.70
CA ARG A 143 19.58 -12.18 -4.72
C ARG A 143 18.26 -12.93 -4.84
N ILE A 144 17.21 -12.48 -4.16
CA ILE A 144 15.88 -13.09 -4.27
C ILE A 144 15.33 -12.74 -5.65
N ARG A 145 15.28 -13.74 -6.54
CA ARG A 145 14.79 -13.61 -7.92
C ARG A 145 13.92 -14.81 -8.29
N GLY A 146 12.82 -14.64 -9.01
CA GLY A 146 11.88 -15.69 -9.37
C GLY A 146 11.06 -16.18 -8.18
N LEU A 147 10.72 -15.28 -7.24
CA LEU A 147 10.08 -15.62 -5.97
C LEU A 147 8.73 -16.32 -6.20
N TRP A 148 7.90 -15.78 -7.09
CA TRP A 148 6.60 -16.37 -7.43
C TRP A 148 6.74 -17.76 -8.03
N GLY A 149 7.64 -17.93 -9.01
CA GLY A 149 7.92 -19.23 -9.62
C GLY A 149 8.45 -20.26 -8.61
N ALA A 150 9.32 -19.82 -7.69
CA ALA A 150 9.86 -20.66 -6.64
C ALA A 150 8.79 -21.11 -5.64
N ALA A 151 7.89 -20.21 -5.23
CA ALA A 151 6.75 -20.55 -4.38
C ALA A 151 5.82 -21.56 -5.05
N ARG A 152 5.51 -21.37 -6.34
CA ARG A 152 4.73 -22.31 -7.16
C ARG A 152 5.39 -23.67 -7.37
N ARG A 153 6.70 -23.79 -7.17
CA ARG A 153 7.42 -25.07 -7.24
C ARG A 153 7.73 -25.66 -5.86
N GLY A 154 7.28 -25.02 -4.78
CA GLY A 154 7.58 -25.47 -3.41
C GLY A 154 9.07 -25.43 -3.07
N LEU A 155 9.83 -24.51 -3.68
CA LEU A 155 11.28 -24.40 -3.48
C LEU A 155 11.63 -23.65 -2.18
N PHE A 156 12.89 -23.78 -1.79
CA PHE A 156 13.45 -23.21 -0.57
C PHE A 156 14.60 -22.27 -0.92
N TYR A 157 14.69 -21.16 -0.17
CA TYR A 157 15.75 -20.17 -0.31
C TYR A 157 17.06 -20.69 0.30
N ARG A 158 18.16 -20.57 -0.45
CA ARG A 158 19.53 -20.89 -0.01
C ARG A 158 20.34 -19.61 0.18
N PRO A 159 20.63 -19.21 1.43
CA PRO A 159 21.60 -18.15 1.70
C PRO A 159 22.98 -18.54 1.17
N GLY A 160 23.64 -17.66 0.39
CA GLY A 160 25.04 -17.84 -0.04
C GLY A 160 25.29 -18.42 -1.43
N ALA A 161 24.28 -18.95 -2.14
CA ALA A 161 24.43 -19.50 -3.50
C ALA A 161 24.56 -18.43 -4.62
N GLY A 162 24.86 -17.18 -4.29
CA GLY A 162 24.81 -16.04 -5.21
C GLY A 162 25.92 -15.03 -4.98
N GLY A 163 27.17 -15.48 -5.00
CA GLY A 163 28.34 -14.65 -4.77
C GLY A 163 29.63 -15.26 -5.33
N GLY A 164 29.68 -15.50 -6.63
CA GLY A 164 30.93 -15.75 -7.36
C GLY A 164 30.89 -14.98 -8.67
N ALA A 165 31.69 -13.93 -8.78
CA ALA A 165 31.94 -13.29 -10.06
C ALA A 165 32.70 -14.30 -10.95
N GLY A 166 32.07 -14.76 -12.04
CA GLY A 166 32.77 -15.47 -13.11
C GLY A 166 32.63 -17.00 -13.21
N GLY A 167 31.64 -17.64 -12.57
CA GLY A 167 31.37 -19.08 -12.77
C GLY A 167 30.08 -19.34 -13.54
N GLU A 168 30.16 -20.12 -14.63
CA GLU A 168 28.98 -20.64 -15.34
C GLU A 168 28.01 -21.36 -14.38
N LEU A 169 26.73 -21.05 -14.52
CA LEU A 169 25.64 -21.69 -13.77
C LEU A 169 25.61 -23.18 -14.09
N PRO A 170 25.56 -24.09 -13.09
CA PRO A 170 25.39 -25.50 -13.35
C PRO A 170 24.02 -25.74 -13.97
N ALA A 171 23.99 -26.45 -15.10
CA ALA A 171 22.77 -26.87 -15.78
C ALA A 171 21.91 -27.68 -14.79
N GLY A 172 20.82 -27.07 -14.31
CA GLY A 172 19.82 -27.71 -13.45
C GLY A 172 19.56 -27.06 -12.09
N GLY A 173 20.39 -26.12 -11.64
CA GLY A 173 20.19 -25.37 -10.38
C GLY A 173 19.70 -23.93 -10.64
N GLN A 174 18.43 -23.63 -10.40
CA GLN A 174 17.85 -22.29 -10.61
C GLN A 174 18.26 -21.31 -9.49
N GLY A 175 19.46 -20.74 -9.58
CA GLY A 175 19.87 -19.60 -8.74
C GLY A 175 19.79 -19.87 -7.22
N CYS A 176 19.25 -18.91 -6.45
CA CYS A 176 19.18 -18.99 -4.98
C CYS A 176 18.12 -19.97 -4.43
N TRP A 177 17.48 -20.77 -5.29
CA TRP A 177 16.41 -21.70 -4.92
C TRP A 177 16.82 -23.14 -5.11
N SER A 178 16.30 -24.01 -4.24
CA SER A 178 16.47 -25.45 -4.38
C SER A 178 15.23 -26.22 -4.00
N ALA A 179 15.18 -27.48 -4.42
CA ALA A 179 14.34 -28.47 -3.75
C ALA A 179 14.72 -28.57 -2.26
N ALA A 180 13.81 -29.12 -1.45
CA ALA A 180 14.13 -29.48 -0.09
C ALA A 180 15.19 -30.60 -0.11
N ASP A 181 16.44 -30.27 0.17
CA ASP A 181 17.35 -31.29 0.66
C ASP A 181 16.95 -31.56 2.11
N HIS A 182 17.08 -32.82 2.57
CA HIS A 182 16.83 -33.24 3.97
C HIS A 182 17.03 -32.10 4.97
N PRO A 183 16.10 -31.86 5.93
CA PRO A 183 15.88 -30.55 6.53
C PRO A 183 17.12 -30.05 7.28
N ALA A 184 18.01 -29.38 6.55
CA ALA A 184 18.94 -28.45 7.15
C ALA A 184 18.07 -27.36 7.76
N ALA A 185 18.14 -27.20 9.07
CA ALA A 185 17.25 -26.36 9.88
C ALA A 185 17.27 -24.85 9.52
N SER A 186 17.98 -24.45 8.45
CA SER A 186 18.23 -23.07 8.03
C SER A 186 17.54 -22.64 6.73
N GLN A 187 16.83 -23.53 6.02
CA GLN A 187 16.20 -23.18 4.73
C GLN A 187 14.81 -22.55 4.92
N THR A 188 14.58 -21.39 4.29
CA THR A 188 13.27 -20.69 4.33
C THR A 188 12.45 -21.07 3.09
N PRO A 189 11.21 -21.59 3.22
CA PRO A 189 10.35 -21.86 2.06
C PRO A 189 10.07 -20.58 1.26
N ALA A 190 10.04 -20.66 -0.07
CA ALA A 190 9.72 -19.54 -0.95
C ALA A 190 8.32 -18.96 -0.64
N GLN A 191 7.35 -19.82 -0.29
CA GLN A 191 6.03 -19.37 0.16
C GLN A 191 6.10 -18.47 1.39
N VAL A 192 6.99 -18.75 2.35
CA VAL A 192 7.15 -17.92 3.55
C VAL A 192 7.71 -16.54 3.20
N LEU A 193 8.61 -16.46 2.22
CA LEU A 193 9.10 -15.18 1.71
C LEU A 193 8.00 -14.44 0.94
N LEU A 194 7.22 -15.13 0.10
CA LEU A 194 6.09 -14.54 -0.61
C LEU A 194 5.05 -13.96 0.36
N ASP A 195 4.69 -14.70 1.41
CA ASP A 195 3.76 -14.26 2.46
C ASP A 195 4.32 -13.09 3.31
N ARG A 196 5.64 -12.87 3.27
CA ARG A 196 6.36 -11.79 3.95
C ARG A 196 6.72 -10.62 3.02
N LEU A 197 6.38 -10.70 1.73
CA LEU A 197 6.48 -9.55 0.84
C LEU A 197 5.48 -8.50 1.33
N ARG A 198 5.93 -7.25 1.48
CA ARG A 198 5.13 -6.16 2.05
C ARG A 198 5.05 -4.98 1.12
N TRP A 199 6.15 -4.63 0.48
CA TRP A 199 6.15 -3.55 -0.50
C TRP A 199 7.15 -3.80 -1.62
N VAL A 200 6.86 -3.21 -2.78
CA VAL A 200 7.76 -3.12 -3.94
C VAL A 200 7.65 -1.73 -4.55
N SER A 201 8.77 -1.11 -4.94
CA SER A 201 8.81 0.18 -5.64
C SER A 201 9.15 -0.01 -7.13
N LEU A 202 8.28 0.51 -8.00
CA LEU A 202 8.45 0.58 -9.44
C LEU A 202 8.68 2.03 -9.88
N GLY A 203 9.45 2.23 -10.94
CA GLY A 203 9.93 3.54 -11.36
C GLY A 203 10.99 4.11 -10.41
N PRO A 204 11.11 5.45 -10.29
CA PRO A 204 11.95 6.08 -9.28
C PRO A 204 11.80 5.43 -7.91
N GLN A 205 12.93 5.14 -7.25
CA GLN A 205 12.95 4.34 -6.04
C GLN A 205 12.65 5.20 -4.82
N TYR A 206 11.74 4.71 -3.98
CA TYR A 206 11.36 5.40 -2.76
C TYR A 206 12.36 5.14 -1.63
N ASP A 207 13.06 6.18 -1.18
CA ASP A 207 13.92 6.12 0.00
C ASP A 207 13.07 6.30 1.27
N TRP A 208 12.75 5.20 1.93
CA TRP A 208 11.95 5.20 3.17
C TRP A 208 12.54 6.03 4.31
N THR A 209 13.87 6.19 4.36
CA THR A 209 14.53 6.93 5.45
C THR A 209 14.44 8.42 5.20
N ARG A 210 14.73 8.82 3.96
CA ARG A 210 14.72 10.24 3.55
C ARG A 210 13.34 10.74 3.12
N ARG A 211 12.40 9.82 2.89
CA ARG A 211 11.05 10.08 2.31
C ARG A 211 11.12 10.86 1.00
N VAL A 212 12.04 10.47 0.11
CA VAL A 212 12.21 11.07 -1.22
C VAL A 212 12.31 10.00 -2.29
N TYR A 213 11.94 10.35 -3.50
CA TYR A 213 12.18 9.52 -4.67
C TYR A 213 13.57 9.74 -5.25
N ARG A 214 14.17 8.66 -5.75
CA ARG A 214 15.49 8.63 -6.37
C ARG A 214 15.40 8.05 -7.78
N ASP A 215 15.85 8.81 -8.77
CA ASP A 215 15.94 8.40 -10.17
C ASP A 215 17.37 8.06 -10.62
N ASP A 216 18.35 8.18 -9.70
CA ASP A 216 19.77 7.87 -9.89
C ASP A 216 20.10 6.38 -9.78
N VAL A 217 19.11 5.54 -9.49
CA VAL A 217 19.28 4.09 -9.30
C VAL A 217 18.49 3.29 -10.33
N PRO A 218 18.99 2.12 -10.76
CA PRO A 218 18.25 1.21 -11.63
C PRO A 218 16.88 0.88 -11.05
N CYS A 219 15.86 0.95 -11.89
CA CYS A 219 14.49 0.68 -11.49
C CYS A 219 13.76 -0.22 -12.48
N ARG A 220 12.76 -0.94 -11.97
CA ARG A 220 11.79 -1.67 -12.78
C ARG A 220 10.69 -0.71 -13.20
N GLY A 221 10.39 -0.63 -14.51
CA GLY A 221 9.28 0.18 -15.01
C GLY A 221 7.91 -0.31 -14.50
N LEU A 222 6.87 0.48 -14.75
CA LEU A 222 5.50 0.08 -14.42
C LEU A 222 4.96 -0.92 -15.45
N PRO A 223 4.03 -1.82 -15.08
CA PRO A 223 3.24 -2.57 -16.04
C PRO A 223 2.60 -1.61 -17.05
N ARG A 224 2.71 -1.91 -18.34
CA ARG A 224 2.26 -1.01 -19.41
C ARG A 224 0.78 -0.67 -19.28
N ARG A 225 -0.07 -1.69 -19.10
CA ARG A 225 -1.53 -1.53 -18.96
C ARG A 225 -1.90 -0.69 -17.74
N LEU A 226 -1.14 -0.82 -16.65
CA LEU A 226 -1.35 -0.01 -15.44
C LEU A 226 -1.04 1.47 -15.70
N LYS A 227 0.07 1.78 -16.37
CA LYS A 227 0.41 3.16 -16.75
C LYS A 227 -0.65 3.76 -17.67
N GLU A 228 -1.02 3.05 -18.73
CA GLU A 228 -2.04 3.50 -19.68
C GLU A 228 -3.39 3.75 -19.00
N LEU A 229 -3.81 2.86 -18.10
CA LEU A 229 -5.03 3.02 -17.30
C LEU A 229 -4.98 4.29 -16.43
N ALA A 230 -3.91 4.50 -15.67
CA ALA A 230 -3.78 5.64 -14.78
C ALA A 230 -3.72 6.97 -15.56
N ASP A 231 -2.95 7.02 -16.65
CA ASP A 231 -2.82 8.20 -17.51
C ASP A 231 -4.16 8.55 -18.18
N ALA A 232 -4.88 7.54 -18.70
CA ALA A 232 -6.19 7.74 -19.30
C ALA A 232 -7.22 8.21 -18.28
N LEU A 233 -7.27 7.59 -17.09
CA LEU A 233 -8.21 7.93 -16.04
C LEU A 233 -8.05 9.37 -15.55
N VAL A 234 -6.81 9.80 -15.30
CA VAL A 234 -6.52 11.17 -14.88
C VAL A 234 -6.87 12.17 -15.99
N ARG A 235 -6.51 11.86 -17.25
CA ARG A 235 -6.82 12.71 -18.41
C ARG A 235 -8.32 12.91 -18.58
N ASP A 236 -9.10 11.83 -18.49
CA ASP A 236 -10.54 11.86 -18.69
C ASP A 236 -11.26 12.54 -17.52
N LEU A 237 -10.88 12.27 -16.27
CA LEU A 237 -11.44 12.96 -15.09
C LEU A 237 -11.16 14.47 -15.11
N ARG A 238 -10.01 14.89 -15.61
CA ARG A 238 -9.69 16.31 -15.83
C ARG A 238 -10.64 16.94 -16.85
N GLY A 239 -10.95 16.25 -17.94
CA GLY A 239 -11.85 16.72 -19.00
C GLY A 239 -13.34 16.75 -18.58
N ALA A 240 -13.82 15.70 -17.91
CA ALA A 240 -15.23 15.51 -17.57
C ALA A 240 -15.73 16.46 -16.47
N SER A 241 -14.83 16.86 -15.57
CA SER A 241 -15.21 17.58 -14.36
C SER A 241 -14.43 18.86 -14.12
N GLY A 242 -13.28 19.09 -14.79
CA GLY A 242 -12.38 20.20 -14.47
C GLY A 242 -11.84 20.20 -13.03
N ARG A 243 -12.03 19.08 -12.31
CA ARG A 243 -11.87 18.98 -10.85
C ARG A 243 -10.64 18.18 -10.41
N VAL A 244 -10.09 17.31 -11.27
CA VAL A 244 -8.76 16.74 -11.04
C VAL A 244 -7.72 17.78 -11.41
N GLN A 245 -7.03 18.29 -10.39
CA GLN A 245 -5.86 19.14 -10.57
C GLN A 245 -4.70 18.26 -11.06
N ALA A 246 -4.12 18.62 -12.20
CA ALA A 246 -2.97 17.95 -12.82
C ALA A 246 -2.24 19.00 -13.68
N SER A 247 -1.62 19.97 -13.01
CA SER A 247 -0.95 21.10 -13.64
C SER A 247 0.22 20.60 -14.50
N GLY A 248 0.36 21.10 -15.73
CA GLY A 248 1.49 20.70 -16.60
C GLY A 248 1.41 19.30 -17.24
N GLY A 249 0.31 18.57 -17.02
CA GLY A 249 0.09 17.22 -17.57
C GLY A 249 0.52 16.11 -16.61
N TYR A 250 -0.23 15.00 -16.62
CA TYR A 250 0.04 13.83 -15.79
C TYR A 250 0.65 12.71 -16.63
N SER A 251 1.73 12.11 -16.16
CA SER A 251 2.35 10.91 -16.73
C SER A 251 2.87 10.04 -15.59
N ALA A 252 2.21 8.92 -15.33
CA ALA A 252 2.61 7.97 -14.31
C ALA A 252 4.03 7.43 -14.58
N ASP A 253 4.93 7.62 -13.64
CA ASP A 253 6.33 7.20 -13.75
C ASP A 253 6.80 6.37 -12.55
N ALA A 254 6.03 6.33 -11.46
CA ALA A 254 6.31 5.54 -10.27
C ALA A 254 5.06 4.79 -9.77
N ALA A 255 5.27 3.64 -9.14
CA ALA A 255 4.22 2.95 -8.40
C ALA A 255 4.78 2.31 -7.12
N LEU A 256 3.99 2.37 -6.04
CA LEU A 256 4.25 1.63 -4.81
C LEU A 256 3.24 0.49 -4.72
N LEU A 257 3.74 -0.74 -4.77
CA LEU A 257 2.96 -1.95 -4.56
C LEU A 257 2.98 -2.26 -3.06
N ASN A 258 1.82 -2.45 -2.45
CA ASN A 258 1.69 -2.91 -1.07
C ASN A 258 0.95 -4.25 -1.04
N PHE A 259 1.54 -5.21 -0.33
CA PHE A 259 1.04 -6.58 -0.22
C PHE A 259 0.55 -6.83 1.21
N TYR A 260 -0.70 -7.26 1.35
CA TYR A 260 -1.35 -7.48 2.64
C TYR A 260 -1.92 -8.89 2.72
N GLY A 261 -1.65 -9.58 3.83
CA GLY A 261 -2.44 -10.70 4.30
C GLY A 261 -3.53 -10.26 5.27
N SER A 262 -4.39 -11.20 5.68
CA SER A 262 -5.54 -10.99 6.58
C SER A 262 -5.29 -10.17 7.86
N LYS A 263 -4.07 -10.18 8.40
CA LYS A 263 -3.69 -9.50 9.65
C LYS A 263 -2.92 -8.20 9.44
N ASP A 264 -2.51 -7.93 8.21
CA ASP A 264 -1.75 -6.71 7.92
C ASP A 264 -2.71 -5.51 7.96
N THR A 265 -2.18 -4.38 8.38
CA THR A 265 -2.90 -3.09 8.45
C THR A 265 -1.96 -1.98 8.02
N LEU A 266 -2.53 -0.88 7.53
CA LEU A 266 -1.80 0.35 7.26
C LEU A 266 -2.39 1.49 8.06
N GLY A 267 -1.61 2.03 8.99
CA GLY A 267 -2.03 3.16 9.82
C GLY A 267 -2.16 4.45 9.04
N GLY A 268 -2.77 5.45 9.66
CA GLY A 268 -3.08 6.76 9.11
C GLY A 268 -1.82 7.53 8.75
N HIS A 269 -1.63 7.70 7.45
CA HIS A 269 -0.48 8.36 6.84
C HIS A 269 -0.92 9.29 5.71
N LYS A 270 0.03 10.07 5.19
CA LYS A 270 -0.10 10.83 3.95
C LYS A 270 0.99 10.37 2.99
N ASP A 271 0.66 10.45 1.71
CA ASP A 271 1.61 10.36 0.62
C ASP A 271 2.03 11.78 0.24
N ASP A 272 3.14 12.25 0.82
CA ASP A 272 3.62 13.64 0.70
C ASP A 272 5.10 13.74 0.28
N ALA A 273 5.59 12.70 -0.40
CA ALA A 273 6.99 12.58 -0.76
C ALA A 273 7.31 12.98 -2.20
N GLU A 274 6.28 13.12 -3.04
CA GLU A 274 6.42 13.63 -4.40
C GLU A 274 6.69 15.14 -4.36
N LEU A 275 7.47 15.64 -5.32
CA LEU A 275 7.81 17.05 -5.41
C LEU A 275 6.57 17.92 -5.72
N ASP A 276 5.68 17.40 -6.57
CA ASP A 276 4.45 18.08 -6.97
C ASP A 276 3.21 17.34 -6.46
N LEU A 277 2.73 17.76 -5.28
CA LEU A 277 1.49 17.25 -4.70
C LEU A 277 0.22 17.77 -5.38
N SER A 278 0.33 18.60 -6.42
CA SER A 278 -0.82 18.91 -7.27
C SER A 278 -1.17 17.76 -8.20
N GLN A 279 -0.25 16.83 -8.46
CA GLN A 279 -0.51 15.64 -9.27
C GLN A 279 -1.36 14.61 -8.50
N PRO A 280 -2.33 13.97 -9.17
CA PRO A 280 -3.17 12.96 -8.56
C PRO A 280 -2.39 11.68 -8.24
N LEU A 281 -2.95 10.89 -7.33
CA LEU A 281 -2.54 9.53 -7.02
C LEU A 281 -3.67 8.57 -7.39
N VAL A 282 -3.34 7.51 -8.11
CA VAL A 282 -4.29 6.48 -8.56
C VAL A 282 -3.98 5.18 -7.85
N SER A 283 -4.91 4.70 -7.03
CA SER A 283 -4.77 3.50 -6.20
C SER A 283 -5.67 2.39 -6.72
N VAL A 284 -5.07 1.35 -7.31
CA VAL A 284 -5.77 0.16 -7.84
C VAL A 284 -5.77 -0.96 -6.79
N SER A 285 -6.91 -1.66 -6.67
CA SER A 285 -7.13 -2.73 -5.68
C SER A 285 -7.23 -4.10 -6.35
N LEU A 286 -6.40 -5.07 -5.94
CA LEU A 286 -6.42 -6.43 -6.47
C LEU A 286 -6.55 -7.45 -5.32
N GLY A 287 -7.41 -8.46 -5.47
CA GLY A 287 -7.54 -9.56 -4.50
C GLY A 287 -8.52 -9.25 -3.37
N CYS A 288 -8.10 -9.46 -2.12
CA CYS A 288 -8.98 -9.35 -0.96
C CYS A 288 -9.59 -7.94 -0.79
N ASP A 289 -10.84 -7.93 -0.33
CA ASP A 289 -11.55 -6.71 0.04
C ASP A 289 -10.90 -6.08 1.27
N ALA A 290 -11.06 -4.77 1.42
CA ALA A 290 -10.54 -4.05 2.58
C ALA A 290 -11.46 -2.90 3.01
N VAL A 291 -11.33 -2.49 4.27
CA VAL A 291 -11.81 -1.17 4.70
C VAL A 291 -10.71 -0.17 4.40
N PHE A 292 -11.03 0.88 3.66
CA PHE A 292 -10.20 2.06 3.45
C PHE A 292 -10.76 3.22 4.28
N LEU A 293 -9.88 3.93 4.99
CA LEU A 293 -10.22 5.13 5.76
C LEU A 293 -9.70 6.35 5.02
N LEU A 294 -10.58 7.32 4.78
CA LEU A 294 -10.23 8.64 4.25
C LEU A 294 -10.56 9.73 5.26
N GLY A 295 -9.53 10.34 5.84
CA GLY A 295 -9.62 11.44 6.79
C GLY A 295 -9.49 12.81 6.15
N GLY A 296 -9.30 13.82 7.00
CA GLY A 296 -8.94 15.17 6.58
C GLY A 296 -7.43 15.39 6.46
N THR A 297 -7.02 16.64 6.33
CA THR A 297 -5.60 17.03 6.32
C THR A 297 -4.93 16.90 7.70
N THR A 298 -5.70 16.66 8.76
CA THR A 298 -5.22 16.36 10.12
C THR A 298 -5.87 15.08 10.65
N LYS A 299 -5.23 14.44 11.64
CA LYS A 299 -5.79 13.25 12.32
C LYS A 299 -6.98 13.57 13.24
N GLY A 300 -7.29 14.85 13.43
CA GLY A 300 -8.43 15.34 14.22
C GLY A 300 -9.78 15.25 13.47
N VAL A 301 -9.76 15.04 12.16
CA VAL A 301 -10.97 14.83 11.35
C VAL A 301 -11.32 13.34 11.36
N ARG A 302 -12.57 13.01 11.73
CA ARG A 302 -13.07 11.64 11.68
C ARG A 302 -13.01 11.12 10.24
N PRO A 303 -12.37 9.98 9.98
CA PRO A 303 -12.30 9.45 8.62
C PRO A 303 -13.63 8.82 8.20
N THR A 304 -13.93 8.96 6.92
CA THR A 304 -14.97 8.20 6.23
C THR A 304 -14.44 6.81 5.91
N ALA A 305 -15.15 5.77 6.35
CA ALA A 305 -14.80 4.39 6.09
C ALA A 305 -15.54 3.88 4.84
N MET A 306 -14.84 3.19 3.95
CA MET A 306 -15.42 2.64 2.72
C MET A 306 -14.86 1.25 2.41
N LEU A 307 -15.68 0.39 1.80
CA LEU A 307 -15.22 -0.88 1.25
C LEU A 307 -14.53 -0.64 -0.09
N VAL A 308 -13.30 -1.15 -0.20
CA VAL A 308 -12.53 -1.22 -1.45
C VAL A 308 -12.32 -2.69 -1.81
N ARG A 309 -12.82 -3.10 -2.96
CA ARG A 309 -12.83 -4.50 -3.41
C ARG A 309 -11.90 -4.70 -4.60
N SER A 310 -11.71 -5.97 -4.97
CA SER A 310 -10.95 -6.30 -6.18
C SER A 310 -11.51 -5.59 -7.41
N GLY A 311 -10.65 -4.91 -8.15
CA GLY A 311 -10.96 -4.14 -9.34
C GLY A 311 -11.40 -2.69 -9.11
N ASP A 312 -11.56 -2.26 -7.85
CA ASP A 312 -11.90 -0.87 -7.53
C ASP A 312 -10.65 0.03 -7.62
N VAL A 313 -10.86 1.26 -8.07
CA VAL A 313 -9.82 2.29 -8.18
C VAL A 313 -10.22 3.53 -7.38
N VAL A 314 -9.29 4.04 -6.58
CA VAL A 314 -9.43 5.30 -5.86
C VAL A 314 -8.49 6.33 -6.47
N VAL A 315 -8.99 7.54 -6.74
CA VAL A 315 -8.15 8.68 -7.17
C VAL A 315 -8.17 9.74 -6.09
N LEU A 316 -6.97 10.11 -5.61
CA LEU A 316 -6.77 11.23 -4.69
C LEU A 316 -6.14 12.39 -5.46
N SER A 317 -6.86 13.50 -5.58
CA SER A 317 -6.41 14.73 -6.25
C SER A 317 -6.78 15.95 -5.41
N GLY A 318 -6.24 17.12 -5.75
CA GLY A 318 -6.56 18.38 -5.06
C GLY A 318 -6.44 18.29 -3.54
N ARG A 319 -7.49 18.69 -2.80
CA ARG A 319 -7.46 18.64 -1.32
C ARG A 319 -7.35 17.22 -0.78
N SER A 320 -8.00 16.26 -1.42
CA SER A 320 -7.95 14.84 -1.02
C SER A 320 -6.57 14.21 -1.18
N ARG A 321 -5.69 14.76 -2.04
CA ARG A 321 -4.30 14.32 -2.19
C ARG A 321 -3.48 14.45 -0.90
N SER A 322 -3.85 15.40 -0.05
CA SER A 322 -3.18 15.71 1.24
C SER A 322 -3.91 15.16 2.47
N CYS A 323 -4.93 14.32 2.28
CA CYS A 323 -5.70 13.73 3.35
C CYS A 323 -5.00 12.52 3.99
N PHE A 324 -5.15 12.39 5.30
CA PHE A 324 -4.77 11.17 6.00
C PHE A 324 -5.62 10.01 5.50
N HIS A 325 -5.00 8.86 5.27
CA HIS A 325 -5.71 7.65 4.89
C HIS A 325 -5.00 6.39 5.40
N GLY A 326 -5.71 5.26 5.40
CA GLY A 326 -5.23 4.02 5.97
C GLY A 326 -6.11 2.82 5.64
N VAL A 327 -5.64 1.63 5.99
CA VAL A 327 -6.30 0.35 5.73
C VAL A 327 -6.29 -0.47 7.03
N PRO A 328 -7.31 -0.35 7.89
CA PRO A 328 -7.35 -1.07 9.16
C PRO A 328 -7.73 -2.55 9.02
N ARG A 329 -8.27 -2.98 7.88
CA ARG A 329 -8.91 -4.28 7.73
C ARG A 329 -8.76 -4.87 6.34
N ILE A 330 -8.36 -6.14 6.27
CA ILE A 330 -8.39 -6.99 5.08
C ILE A 330 -9.36 -8.15 5.33
N PHE A 331 -10.23 -8.44 4.36
CA PHE A 331 -11.18 -9.54 4.40
C PHE A 331 -10.69 -10.69 3.52
N SER A 332 -9.99 -11.65 4.13
CA SER A 332 -9.57 -12.89 3.47
C SER A 332 -10.80 -13.70 3.06
N LYS A 333 -10.84 -14.18 1.82
CA LYS A 333 -11.94 -15.00 1.29
C LYS A 333 -11.82 -16.45 1.76
N THR A 334 -10.63 -16.87 2.17
CA THR A 334 -10.43 -18.17 2.81
C THR A 334 -10.67 -18.07 4.33
N PRO A 335 -11.59 -18.87 4.90
CA PRO A 335 -11.73 -18.97 6.35
C PRO A 335 -10.44 -19.53 6.93
N ARG A 336 -9.92 -18.91 8.00
CA ARG A 336 -8.90 -19.57 8.81
C ARG A 336 -9.54 -20.82 9.41
N ARG A 337 -9.19 -22.02 8.94
CA ARG A 337 -9.44 -23.24 9.71
C ARG A 337 -8.81 -23.05 11.08
N GLY A 338 -9.62 -23.11 12.15
CA GLY A 338 -9.21 -22.90 13.54
C GLY A 338 -8.00 -23.75 13.91
N GLY A 339 -6.81 -23.17 13.71
CA GLY A 339 -5.53 -23.77 14.01
C GLY A 339 -5.00 -23.12 15.28
N VAL A 340 -5.05 -23.90 16.36
CA VAL A 340 -4.48 -23.68 17.70
C VAL A 340 -3.30 -22.69 17.68
N ALA A 341 -3.33 -21.72 18.59
CA ALA A 341 -2.22 -20.81 18.91
C ALA A 341 -1.05 -21.57 19.57
N GLY A 342 -0.46 -22.51 18.83
CA GLY A 342 0.70 -23.24 19.24
C GLY A 342 1.36 -23.83 18.01
N GLY A 343 2.38 -23.15 17.49
CA GLY A 343 3.51 -23.69 16.72
C GLY A 343 3.25 -24.74 15.63
N GLY A 344 2.00 -24.96 15.22
CA GLY A 344 1.61 -25.99 14.28
C GLY A 344 2.10 -25.56 12.92
N LYS A 345 3.14 -26.23 12.43
CA LYS A 345 3.64 -26.07 11.07
C LYS A 345 2.43 -26.09 10.13
N ARG A 346 2.18 -24.97 9.42
CA ARG A 346 1.42 -25.01 8.16
C ARG A 346 2.04 -26.15 7.36
N SER A 347 1.29 -27.20 7.08
CA SER A 347 1.62 -28.01 5.92
C SER A 347 1.57 -27.04 4.74
N PRO A 348 2.68 -26.80 4.03
CA PRO A 348 2.66 -25.91 2.88
C PRO A 348 1.55 -26.43 1.95
N SER A 349 0.61 -25.56 1.56
CA SER A 349 -0.28 -25.91 0.47
C SER A 349 0.60 -26.25 -0.74
N PRO A 350 0.24 -27.28 -1.52
CA PRO A 350 0.99 -27.65 -2.70
C PRO A 350 0.81 -26.53 -3.71
N SER A 351 1.78 -25.61 -3.76
CA SER A 351 1.92 -24.54 -4.75
C SER A 351 0.76 -23.55 -4.87
N PRO A 352 0.95 -22.23 -4.62
CA PRO A 352 -0.13 -21.27 -4.79
C PRO A 352 -0.58 -21.18 -6.25
N SER A 353 -1.89 -21.28 -6.50
CA SER A 353 -2.48 -20.74 -7.72
C SER A 353 -2.57 -19.22 -7.59
N LEU A 354 -2.65 -18.51 -8.71
CA LEU A 354 -2.83 -17.05 -8.69
C LEU A 354 -4.14 -16.66 -7.98
N ARG A 355 -5.24 -17.33 -8.33
CA ARG A 355 -6.54 -17.11 -7.68
C ARG A 355 -6.48 -17.38 -6.18
N GLY A 356 -5.86 -18.50 -5.77
CA GLY A 356 -5.68 -18.82 -4.36
C GLY A 356 -4.85 -17.77 -3.61
N TYR A 357 -3.82 -17.20 -4.24
CA TYR A 357 -3.07 -16.09 -3.66
C TYR A 357 -3.95 -14.85 -3.48
N LEU A 358 -4.74 -14.47 -4.49
CA LEU A 358 -5.64 -13.32 -4.45
C LEU A 358 -6.84 -13.49 -3.50
N ASP A 359 -7.22 -14.73 -3.17
CA ASP A 359 -8.25 -15.04 -2.18
C ASP A 359 -7.74 -14.93 -0.73
N GLU A 360 -6.41 -14.94 -0.54
CA GLU A 360 -5.74 -14.80 0.77
C GLU A 360 -5.06 -13.45 0.98
N HIS A 361 -4.74 -12.75 -0.11
CA HIS A 361 -3.96 -11.53 -0.11
C HIS A 361 -4.63 -10.41 -0.88
N ARG A 362 -4.27 -9.19 -0.51
CA ARG A 362 -4.58 -7.96 -1.24
C ARG A 362 -3.29 -7.36 -1.77
N ILE A 363 -3.32 -6.93 -3.03
CA ILE A 363 -2.29 -6.07 -3.62
C ILE A 363 -2.93 -4.70 -3.84
N ASN A 364 -2.35 -3.67 -3.25
CA ASN A 364 -2.65 -2.29 -3.58
C ASN A 364 -1.55 -1.73 -4.47
N VAL A 365 -1.93 -1.09 -5.57
CA VAL A 365 -1.00 -0.50 -6.54
C VAL A 365 -1.22 1.01 -6.56
N SER A 366 -0.35 1.75 -5.88
CA SER A 366 -0.43 3.21 -5.76
C SER A 366 0.47 3.88 -6.81
N VAL A 367 -0.15 4.27 -7.92
CA VAL A 367 0.47 4.89 -9.10
C VAL A 367 0.50 6.40 -8.96
N ARG A 368 1.63 7.00 -9.33
CA ARG A 368 1.89 8.42 -9.15
C ARG A 368 2.84 8.98 -10.20
N MET A 369 2.86 10.30 -10.29
CA MET A 369 3.86 11.07 -11.03
C MET A 369 4.81 11.72 -10.02
N VAL A 370 6.09 11.38 -10.11
CA VAL A 370 7.16 11.95 -9.28
C VAL A 370 7.87 13.06 -10.05
N GLY A 371 7.98 12.90 -11.37
CA GLY A 371 8.82 13.74 -12.23
C GLY A 371 10.27 13.24 -12.16
N ARG A 372 10.93 13.14 -13.32
CA ARG A 372 12.38 13.02 -13.34
C ARG A 372 12.95 14.31 -12.77
N GLY A 373 13.92 14.21 -11.86
CA GLY A 373 14.77 15.36 -11.58
C GLY A 373 15.27 15.89 -12.92
N ALA A 374 15.29 17.21 -13.09
CA ALA A 374 15.92 17.83 -14.26
C ALA A 374 17.41 17.45 -14.25
N ALA A 375 17.74 16.26 -14.73
CA ALA A 375 19.09 15.82 -15.00
C ALA A 375 19.54 16.57 -16.25
N GLY A 376 20.21 17.70 -16.02
CA GLY A 376 21.10 18.36 -16.97
C GLY A 376 20.61 18.41 -18.41
N GLY A 377 19.68 19.33 -18.70
CA GLY A 377 19.62 19.92 -20.03
C GLY A 377 20.91 20.68 -20.28
N GLY A 378 21.96 19.96 -20.69
CA GLY A 378 23.11 20.56 -21.33
C GLY A 378 22.59 21.19 -22.61
N GLY A 379 22.44 22.52 -22.57
CA GLY A 379 22.21 23.33 -23.75
C GLY A 379 23.33 23.05 -24.73
N GLY A 380 23.04 22.24 -25.75
CA GLY A 380 23.75 22.29 -27.01
C GLY A 380 23.38 23.60 -27.66
N GLY A 381 24.08 24.67 -27.23
CA GLY A 381 24.10 25.94 -27.92
C GLY A 381 24.55 25.69 -29.35
N GLU A 382 23.65 26.00 -30.26
CA GLU A 382 23.88 26.16 -31.68
C GLU A 382 24.92 27.28 -31.85
N GLU A 383 26.20 26.91 -32.04
CA GLU A 383 27.22 27.88 -32.46
C GLU A 383 27.07 28.12 -33.96
N ASP A 384 26.39 29.23 -34.23
CA ASP A 384 26.29 29.94 -35.50
C ASP A 384 27.69 30.41 -35.92
N GLY A 385 28.38 29.59 -36.72
CA GLY A 385 29.69 29.87 -37.29
C GLY A 385 29.58 30.58 -38.64
N GLY A 386 29.21 31.86 -38.64
CA GLY A 386 29.06 32.65 -39.86
C GLY A 386 29.39 34.13 -39.69
N ALA A 387 30.67 34.50 -39.71
CA ALA A 387 31.12 35.82 -40.16
C ALA A 387 32.59 35.78 -40.58
N GLY A 388 32.84 35.85 -41.89
CA GLY A 388 34.13 36.28 -42.41
C GLY A 388 34.31 37.79 -42.24
N VAL A 389 35.55 38.27 -42.35
CA VAL A 389 36.02 39.40 -43.20
C VAL A 389 37.52 39.61 -42.97
N GLY A 390 38.31 39.56 -44.04
CA GLY A 390 39.34 40.56 -44.36
C GLY A 390 40.76 40.38 -43.80
N ALA A 391 41.67 39.88 -44.65
CA ALA A 391 42.76 40.67 -45.26
C ALA A 391 43.49 39.80 -46.31
#